data_AF-A0A740LLI3-F1
#
_entry.id   AF-A0A740LLI3-F1
#
_cell.length_a   1.000
_cell.length_b   1.000
_cell.length_c   1.000
_cell.angle_alpha   90.00
_cell.angle_beta   90.00
_cell.angle_gamma   90.00
#
_symmetry.space_group_name_H-M   'P 1'
#
loop_
_entity.id
_entity.type
_entity.pdbx_description
1 polymer ?
#
loop_
_entity_poly.entity_id
_entity_poly.type
_entity_poly.pdbx_seq_one_letter_code
_entity_poly.pdbx_strand_id
1 'polypeptide(L)'
;DDIPLIKAQKFESAHTELRRLEKKRESLIEYFIDELNPISSSKANTSARSSGNLDLFNERVLYRKAISEKSDEEIISLIIKQRTEAAVEFQRSIEHSLDQLSTIASTIEQQQNKARRRIAP
;
A
#
# COMPACT_ATOMS: atom_id res chain seq x y z
N ASP A 1 37.28 -32.53 -23.66
CA ASP A 1 37.20 -32.25 -22.21
C ASP A 1 36.75 -30.81 -21.94
N ASP A 2 35.46 -30.51 -22.11
CA ASP A 2 34.88 -29.16 -21.84
C ASP A 2 34.15 -29.08 -20.49
N ILE A 3 34.18 -30.17 -19.71
CA ILE A 3 33.52 -30.30 -18.42
C ILE A 3 33.90 -29.16 -17.44
N PRO A 4 35.18 -28.71 -17.36
CA PRO A 4 35.55 -27.57 -16.52
C PRO A 4 34.93 -26.23 -16.96
N LEU A 5 34.83 -25.98 -18.26
CA LEU A 5 34.30 -24.74 -18.82
C LEU A 5 32.79 -24.63 -18.60
N ILE A 6 32.05 -25.71 -18.86
CA ILE A 6 30.60 -25.77 -18.63
C ILE A 6 30.28 -25.56 -17.15
N LYS A 7 31.10 -26.12 -16.24
CA LYS A 7 30.92 -25.94 -14.79
C LYS A 7 31.19 -24.50 -14.37
N ALA A 8 32.25 -23.86 -14.89
CA ALA A 8 32.56 -22.47 -14.64
C ALA A 8 31.44 -21.52 -15.10
N GLN A 9 30.90 -21.72 -16.31
CA GLN A 9 29.78 -20.92 -16.84
C GLN A 9 28.52 -21.02 -15.97
N LYS A 10 28.21 -22.21 -15.42
CA LYS A 10 27.09 -22.39 -14.48
C LYS A 10 27.30 -21.60 -13.18
N PHE A 11 28.53 -21.57 -12.66
CA PHE A 11 28.83 -20.77 -11.46
C PHE A 11 28.69 -19.27 -11.71
N GLU A 12 29.22 -18.76 -12.83
CA GLU A 12 29.06 -17.35 -13.21
C GLU A 12 27.59 -16.96 -13.38
N SER A 13 26.80 -17.84 -14.01
CA SER A 13 25.36 -17.65 -14.16
C SER A 13 24.64 -17.62 -12.80
N ALA A 14 24.93 -18.56 -11.90
CA ALA A 14 24.33 -18.60 -10.57
C ALA A 14 24.73 -17.38 -9.73
N HIS A 15 25.99 -16.95 -9.79
CA HIS A 15 26.46 -15.75 -9.09
C HIS A 15 25.75 -14.48 -9.58
N THR A 16 25.58 -14.36 -10.89
CA THR A 16 24.85 -13.25 -11.51
C THR A 16 23.39 -13.21 -11.04
N GLU A 17 22.72 -14.37 -11.00
CA GLU A 17 21.34 -14.47 -10.52
C GLU A 17 21.20 -14.13 -9.04
N LEU A 18 22.12 -14.60 -8.18
CA LEU A 18 22.14 -14.22 -6.76
C LEU A 18 22.27 -12.71 -6.59
N ARG A 19 23.20 -12.07 -7.30
CA ARG A 19 23.37 -10.60 -7.28
C ARG A 19 22.12 -9.88 -7.79
N ARG A 20 21.44 -10.42 -8.80
CA ARG A 20 20.21 -9.85 -9.35
C ARG A 20 19.07 -9.92 -8.33
N LEU A 21 18.95 -11.03 -7.61
CA LEU A 21 17.93 -11.22 -6.58
C LEU A 21 18.20 -10.34 -5.36
N GLU A 22 19.46 -10.19 -4.94
CA GLU A 22 19.89 -9.29 -3.88
C GLU A 22 19.40 -7.86 -4.14
N LYS A 23 19.71 -7.32 -5.33
CA LYS A 23 19.26 -5.98 -5.73
C LYS A 23 17.75 -5.83 -5.77
N LYS A 24 17.02 -6.89 -6.16
CA LYS A 24 15.56 -6.88 -6.15
C LYS A 24 15.02 -6.86 -4.73
N ARG A 25 15.65 -7.60 -3.80
CA ARG A 25 15.30 -7.56 -2.38
C ARG A 25 15.51 -6.16 -1.82
N GLU A 26 16.69 -5.58 -2.00
CA GLU A 26 17.02 -4.22 -1.56
C GLU A 26 16.02 -3.19 -2.11
N SER A 27 15.72 -3.25 -3.42
CA SER A 27 14.76 -2.33 -4.05
C SER A 27 13.34 -2.48 -3.49
N LEU A 28 12.93 -3.70 -3.17
CA LEU A 28 11.61 -3.98 -2.62
C LEU A 28 11.49 -3.46 -1.18
N ILE A 29 12.53 -3.67 -0.36
CA ILE A 29 12.59 -3.16 1.01
C ILE A 29 12.58 -1.62 1.02
N GLU A 30 13.30 -1.00 0.11
CA GLU A 30 13.29 0.46 -0.06
C GLU A 30 11.90 1.01 -0.37
N TYR A 31 11.18 0.35 -1.28
CA TYR A 31 9.80 0.71 -1.58
C TYR A 31 8.88 0.56 -0.35
N PHE A 32 9.04 -0.52 0.42
CA PHE A 32 8.27 -0.74 1.65
C PHE A 32 8.58 0.28 2.73
N ILE A 33 9.83 0.69 2.88
CA ILE A 33 10.22 1.77 3.80
C ILE A 33 9.50 3.08 3.45
N ASP A 34 9.41 3.40 2.16
CA ASP A 34 8.72 4.60 1.70
C ASP A 34 7.19 4.52 1.90
N GLU A 35 6.59 3.34 1.76
CA GLU A 35 5.15 3.10 2.00
C GLU A 35 4.78 3.08 3.49
N LEU A 36 5.63 2.48 4.33
CA LEU A 36 5.45 2.47 5.80
C LEU A 36 5.65 3.85 6.42
N ASN A 37 6.28 4.79 5.72
CA ASN A 37 6.49 6.11 6.25
C ASN A 37 5.15 6.85 6.38
N PRO A 38 4.77 7.33 7.58
CA PRO A 38 3.50 8.01 7.78
C PRO A 38 3.40 9.35 7.02
N ILE A 39 4.54 9.90 6.60
CA ILE A 39 4.60 11.13 5.81
C ILE A 39 4.96 10.77 4.37
N SER A 40 4.00 10.94 3.46
CA SER A 40 4.24 10.73 2.04
C SER A 40 5.27 11.72 1.48
N SER A 41 6.07 11.26 0.52
CA SER A 41 7.07 12.09 -0.16
C SER A 41 6.43 13.32 -0.81
N SER A 42 5.23 13.17 -1.38
CA SER A 42 4.48 14.28 -1.97
C SER A 42 4.11 15.34 -0.93
N LYS A 43 3.61 14.94 0.24
CA LYS A 43 3.24 15.86 1.32
C LYS A 43 4.45 16.62 1.87
N ALA A 44 5.54 15.91 2.14
CA ALA A 44 6.80 16.52 2.59
C ALA A 44 7.36 17.52 1.57
N ASN A 45 7.42 17.14 0.30
CA ASN A 45 7.96 17.99 -0.77
C ASN A 45 7.10 19.23 -1.02
N THR A 46 5.77 19.07 -1.01
CA THR A 46 4.86 20.21 -1.19
C THR A 46 5.01 21.21 -0.04
N SER A 47 5.10 20.74 1.21
CA SER A 47 5.28 21.63 2.36
C SER A 47 6.59 22.42 2.26
N ALA A 48 7.71 21.74 1.99
CA ALA A 48 9.01 22.39 1.84
C ALA A 48 9.04 23.40 0.69
N ARG A 49 8.46 23.08 -0.48
CA ARG A 49 8.50 23.95 -1.66
C ARG A 49 7.51 25.11 -1.61
N SER A 50 6.33 24.92 -1.04
CA SER A 50 5.27 25.95 -1.02
C SER A 50 5.43 26.93 0.14
N SER A 51 5.83 26.43 1.31
CA SER A 51 5.85 27.21 2.56
C SER A 51 7.24 27.41 3.13
N GLY A 52 8.26 26.74 2.58
CA GLY A 52 9.60 26.72 3.17
C GLY A 52 9.67 25.93 4.49
N ASN A 53 8.59 25.29 4.93
CA ASN A 53 8.58 24.47 6.13
C ASN A 53 9.26 23.13 5.86
N LEU A 54 10.38 22.87 6.53
CA LEU A 54 11.16 21.64 6.42
C LEU A 54 10.82 20.61 7.50
N ASP A 55 9.92 20.91 8.43
CA ASP A 55 9.62 20.06 9.58
C ASP A 55 9.10 18.69 9.10
N LEU A 56 8.14 18.67 8.18
CA LEU A 56 7.61 17.43 7.61
C LEU A 56 8.66 16.64 6.82
N PHE A 57 9.61 17.33 6.18
CA PHE A 57 10.70 16.67 5.47
C PHE A 57 11.66 16.02 6.47
N ASN A 58 12.05 16.74 7.52
CA ASN A 58 12.92 16.24 8.57
C ASN A 58 12.29 15.08 9.34
N GLU A 59 11.01 15.20 9.69
CA GLU A 59 10.24 14.16 10.37
C GLU A 59 10.15 12.90 9.49
N ARG A 60 9.89 13.07 8.18
CA ARG A 60 9.91 11.95 7.22
C ARG A 60 11.25 11.23 7.22
N VAL A 61 12.36 11.97 7.20
CA VAL A 61 13.72 11.40 7.22
C VAL A 61 13.95 10.59 8.51
N LEU A 62 13.49 11.09 9.66
CA LEU A 62 13.59 10.38 10.93
C LEU A 62 12.80 9.07 10.93
N TYR A 63 11.54 9.08 10.48
CA TYR A 63 10.76 7.84 10.35
C TYR A 63 11.39 6.87 9.38
N ARG A 64 11.86 7.35 8.21
CA ARG A 64 12.52 6.49 7.21
C ARG A 64 13.71 5.78 7.83
N LYS A 65 14.53 6.51 8.61
CA LYS A 65 15.69 5.96 9.31
C LYS A 65 15.27 4.89 10.32
N ALA A 66 14.27 5.18 11.17
CA ALA A 66 13.78 4.24 12.17
C ALA A 66 13.20 2.96 11.55
N ILE A 67 12.58 3.03 10.37
CA ILE A 67 12.10 1.85 9.64
C ILE A 67 13.28 1.09 9.03
N SER A 68 14.26 1.79 8.44
CA SER A 68 15.45 1.15 7.83
C SER A 68 16.37 0.45 8.83
N GLU A 69 16.24 0.74 10.12
CA GLU A 69 16.94 0.05 11.21
C GLU A 69 16.30 -1.30 11.58
N LYS A 70 15.12 -1.61 11.03
CA LYS A 70 14.43 -2.90 11.22
C LYS A 70 14.98 -3.96 10.27
N SER A 71 14.80 -5.22 10.63
CA SER A 71 15.08 -6.35 9.73
C SER A 71 14.11 -6.38 8.53
N ASP A 72 14.54 -7.00 7.43
CA ASP A 72 13.71 -7.21 6.24
C ASP A 72 12.40 -7.94 6.60
N GLU A 73 12.47 -8.93 7.49
CA GLU A 73 11.30 -9.68 7.97
C GLU A 73 10.31 -8.80 8.74
N GLU A 74 10.81 -7.91 9.60
CA GLU A 74 9.97 -6.96 10.33
C GLU A 74 9.31 -5.94 9.38
N ILE A 75 10.06 -5.41 8.39
CA ILE A 75 9.53 -4.49 7.39
C ILE A 75 8.41 -5.16 6.58
N ILE A 76 8.63 -6.40 6.15
CA ILE A 76 7.63 -7.19 5.43
C ILE A 76 6.39 -7.42 6.30
N SER A 77 6.58 -7.81 7.57
CA SER A 77 5.47 -8.02 8.51
C SER A 77 4.65 -6.74 8.73
N LEU A 78 5.31 -5.58 8.83
CA LEU A 78 4.64 -4.30 8.99
C LEU A 78 3.81 -3.93 7.76
N ILE A 79 4.34 -4.14 6.56
CA ILE A 79 3.61 -3.89 5.30
C ILE A 79 2.40 -4.80 5.17
N ILE A 80 2.55 -6.08 5.46
CA ILE A 80 1.43 -7.04 5.43
C ILE A 80 0.34 -6.54 6.38
N LYS A 81 0.71 -6.18 7.62
CA LYS A 81 -0.24 -5.65 8.59
C LYS A 81 -0.96 -4.39 8.09
N GLN A 82 -0.20 -3.38 7.63
CA GLN A 82 -0.76 -2.12 7.15
C GLN A 82 -1.73 -2.32 5.98
N ARG A 83 -1.35 -3.14 4.99
CA ARG A 83 -2.18 -3.40 3.81
C ARG A 83 -3.42 -4.23 4.14
N THR A 84 -3.29 -5.22 5.03
CA THR A 84 -4.44 -6.00 5.49
C THR A 84 -5.41 -5.14 6.27
N GLU A 85 -4.92 -4.26 7.15
CA GLU A 85 -5.75 -3.31 7.89
C GLU A 85 -6.49 -2.36 6.95
N ALA A 86 -5.80 -1.74 6.00
CA ALA A 86 -6.41 -0.89 4.98
C ALA A 86 -7.46 -1.62 4.12
N ALA A 87 -7.20 -2.88 3.75
CA ALA A 87 -8.16 -3.70 3.01
C ALA A 87 -9.43 -4.00 3.82
N VAL A 88 -9.28 -4.29 5.12
CA VAL A 88 -10.40 -4.53 6.04
C VAL A 88 -11.22 -3.26 6.25
N GLU A 89 -10.58 -2.11 6.44
CA GLU A 89 -11.27 -0.82 6.54
C GLU A 89 -12.04 -0.48 5.26
N PHE A 90 -11.42 -0.71 4.10
CA PHE A 90 -12.07 -0.53 2.80
C PHE A 90 -13.29 -1.43 2.64
N GLN A 91 -13.18 -2.71 3.02
CA GLN A 91 -14.32 -3.63 3.02
C GLN A 91 -15.47 -3.12 3.89
N ARG A 92 -15.19 -2.70 5.13
CA ARG A 92 -16.22 -2.14 6.03
C ARG A 92 -16.88 -0.89 5.45
N SER A 93 -16.11 -0.04 4.76
CA SER A 93 -16.64 1.14 4.07
C SER A 93 -17.60 0.79 2.93
N ILE A 94 -17.28 -0.26 2.16
CA ILE A 94 -18.18 -0.78 1.12
C ILE A 94 -19.46 -1.34 1.75
N GLU A 95 -19.35 -2.18 2.78
CA GLU A 95 -20.50 -2.76 3.48
C GLU A 95 -21.43 -1.67 4.00
N HIS A 96 -20.87 -0.66 4.67
CA HIS A 96 -21.63 0.49 5.14
C HIS A 96 -22.34 1.25 4.00
N SER A 97 -21.65 1.47 2.89
CA SER A 97 -22.23 2.15 1.72
C SER A 97 -23.37 1.34 1.09
N LEU A 98 -23.25 0.01 1.04
CA LEU A 98 -24.31 -0.87 0.54
C LEU A 98 -25.56 -0.84 1.44
N ASP A 99 -25.37 -0.82 2.77
CA ASP A 99 -26.48 -0.70 3.73
C ASP A 99 -27.22 0.64 3.56
N GLN A 100 -26.49 1.73 3.35
CA GLN A 100 -27.06 3.04 3.06
C GLN A 100 -27.87 3.01 1.76
N LEU A 101 -27.34 2.41 0.69
CA LEU A 101 -28.05 2.28 -0.58
C LEU A 101 -29.32 1.44 -0.46
N SER A 102 -29.27 0.36 0.33
CA SER A 102 -30.45 -0.48 0.61
C SER A 102 -31.55 0.31 1.33
N THR A 103 -31.16 1.13 2.32
CA THR A 103 -32.09 2.00 3.04
C THR A 103 -32.73 3.05 2.12
N ILE A 104 -31.93 3.66 1.25
CA ILE A 104 -32.41 4.62 0.25
C ILE A 104 -33.39 3.95 -0.72
N ALA A 105 -33.05 2.77 -1.24
CA ALA A 105 -33.89 2.01 -2.16
C ALA A 105 -35.25 1.68 -1.53
N SER A 106 -35.26 1.14 -0.30
CA SER A 106 -36.51 0.84 0.42
C SER A 106 -37.35 2.10 0.67
N THR A 107 -36.72 3.23 0.99
CA THR A 107 -37.42 4.51 1.17
C THR A 107 -38.09 4.96 -0.12
N ILE A 108 -37.41 4.84 -1.26
CA ILE A 108 -37.95 5.16 -2.59
C ILE A 108 -39.14 4.25 -2.91
N GLU A 109 -39.00 2.94 -2.72
CA GLU A 109 -40.09 1.98 -2.96
C GLU A 109 -41.32 2.27 -2.08
N GLN A 110 -41.13 2.58 -0.81
CA GLN A 110 -42.21 2.98 0.09
C GLN A 110 -42.92 4.25 -0.38
N GLN A 111 -42.17 5.25 -0.86
CA GLN A 111 -42.75 6.48 -1.40
C GLN A 111 -43.57 6.22 -2.68
N GLN A 112 -43.04 5.42 -3.61
CA GLN A 112 -43.75 5.02 -4.83
C GLN A 112 -45.03 4.25 -4.52
N ASN A 113 -44.97 3.31 -3.58
CA ASN A 113 -46.15 2.54 -3.14
C ASN A 113 -47.21 3.43 -2.48
N LYS A 114 -46.80 4.41 -1.65
CA LYS A 114 -47.72 5.41 -1.08
C LYS A 114 -48.38 6.27 -2.16
N ALA A 115 -47.63 6.70 -3.17
CA ALA A 115 -48.16 7.49 -4.28
C ALA A 115 -49.20 6.69 -5.09
N ARG A 116 -48.91 5.43 -5.44
CA ARG A 116 -49.84 4.56 -6.19
C ARG A 116 -51.17 4.33 -5.47
N ARG A 117 -51.15 4.13 -4.14
CA ARG A 117 -52.39 3.94 -3.35
C ARG A 117 -53.27 5.19 -3.27
N ARG A 118 -52.71 6.39 -3.44
CA ARG A 118 -53.47 7.65 -3.42
C ARG A 118 -54.18 7.96 -4.75
N ILE A 119 -53.86 7.23 -5.82
CA ILE A 119 -54.39 7.46 -7.18
C ILE A 119 -55.45 6.40 -7.55
N ALA A 120 -55.61 5.35 -6.72
CA ALA A 120 -56.71 4.41 -6.87
C ALA A 120 -58.02 5.05 -6.34
N PRO A 121 -59.14 4.99 -7.10
CA PRO A 121 -60.41 5.64 -6.76
C PRO A 121 -61.10 5.08 -5.52
#